data_AF-A0A509E6W4-F1
#
_entry.id   AF-A0A509E6W4-F1
#
_cell.length_a   1.000
_cell.length_b   1.000
_cell.length_c   1.000
_cell.angle_alpha   90.00
_cell.angle_beta   90.00
_cell.angle_gamma   90.00
#
_symmetry.space_group_name_H-M   'P 1'
#
loop_
_entity.id
_entity.type
_entity.pdbx_description
1 polymer ?
#
loop_
_entity_poly.entity_id
_entity_poly.type
_entity_poly.pdbx_seq_one_letter_code
_entity_poly.pdbx_strand_id
1 'polypeptide(L)' 'MAGQSTHWEEGKAAKGAGQPVNANPYRPGSQESADWLAGFTVDEPEQNVDRPEPGEG' A
#
# COMPACT_ATOMS: atom_id res chain seq x y z
N MET A 1 -16.37 7.75 12.76
CA MET A 1 -15.51 6.80 12.03
C MET A 1 -14.65 7.66 11.13
N ALA A 2 -13.33 7.67 11.30
CA ALA A 2 -12.47 8.41 10.37
C ALA A 2 -12.62 7.72 9.01
N GLY A 3 -13.42 8.33 8.12
CA GLY A 3 -13.71 7.77 6.80
C GLY A 3 -12.41 7.76 6.02
N GLN A 4 -12.04 6.60 5.49
CA GLN A 4 -10.93 6.49 4.55
C GLN A 4 -11.20 7.44 3.37
N SER A 5 -10.19 8.23 3.00
CA SER A 5 -10.28 9.20 1.90
C SER A 5 -10.50 8.48 0.56
N THR A 6 -11.19 9.09 -0.41
CA THR A 6 -11.36 8.51 -1.76
C THR A 6 -10.04 8.09 -2.40
N HIS A 7 -8.99 8.91 -2.22
CA HIS A 7 -7.62 8.64 -2.64
C HIS A 7 -7.08 7.30 -2.12
N TRP A 8 -7.41 6.95 -0.87
CA TRP A 8 -7.01 5.69 -0.25
C TRP A 8 -7.69 4.49 -0.92
N GLU A 9 -8.97 4.59 -1.23
CA GLU A 9 -9.69 3.54 -1.96
C GLU A 9 -9.13 3.35 -3.37
N GLU A 10 -8.74 4.45 -4.04
CA GLU A 10 -8.08 4.42 -5.35
C GLU A 10 -6.71 3.72 -5.29
N GLY A 11 -5.93 3.96 -4.23
CA GLY A 11 -4.66 3.27 -4.00
C GLY A 11 -4.85 1.77 -3.81
N LYS A 12 -5.81 1.39 -2.96
CA LYS A 12 -6.15 -0.01 -2.73
C LYS A 12 -6.60 -0.71 -4.01
N ALA A 13 -7.46 -0.06 -4.80
CA ALA A 13 -7.93 -0.58 -6.07
C ALA A 13 -6.77 -0.76 -7.07
N ALA A 14 -5.84 0.20 -7.15
CA ALA A 14 -4.68 0.12 -8.02
C ALA A 14 -3.77 -1.07 -7.66
N LYS A 15 -3.55 -1.33 -6.36
CA LYS A 15 -2.83 -2.53 -5.89
C LYS A 15 -3.57 -3.81 -6.28
N GLY A 16 -4.88 -3.87 -6.05
CA GLY A 16 -5.72 -5.01 -6.43
C GLY A 16 -5.75 -5.28 -7.94
N ALA A 17 -5.61 -4.23 -8.76
CA ALA A 17 -5.49 -4.33 -10.21
C ALA A 17 -4.06 -4.69 -10.68
N GLY A 18 -3.09 -4.85 -9.78
CA GLY A 18 -1.70 -5.14 -10.12
C GLY A 18 -0.96 -3.96 -10.76
N GLN A 19 -1.45 -2.74 -10.57
CA GLN A 19 -0.78 -1.55 -11.09
C GLN A 19 0.49 -1.24 -10.29
N PRO A 20 1.52 -0.68 -10.94
CA PRO A 20 2.72 -0.21 -10.25
C PRO A 20 2.44 1.06 -9.41
N VAL A 21 3.28 1.32 -8.41
CA VAL A 21 3.19 2.50 -7.52
C VAL A 21 3.32 3.84 -8.29
N ASN A 22 3.98 3.84 -9.46
CA ASN A 22 4.08 5.01 -10.32
C ASN A 22 2.79 5.30 -11.12
N ALA A 23 1.76 4.46 -10.98
CA ALA A 23 0.42 4.74 -11.49
C ALA A 23 -0.32 5.77 -10.63
N ASN A 24 0.24 6.17 -9.48
CA ASN A 24 -0.26 7.27 -8.67
C ASN A 24 -0.37 8.56 -9.50
N PRO A 25 -1.59 9.08 -9.74
CA PRO A 25 -1.79 10.27 -10.58
C PRO A 25 -1.50 11.58 -9.83
N TYR A 26 -1.31 11.53 -8.51
CA TYR A 26 -1.14 12.71 -7.68
C TYR A 26 0.32 13.17 -7.64
N ARG A 27 0.50 14.46 -7.38
CA ARG A 27 1.83 15.06 -7.25
C ARG A 27 2.59 14.39 -6.09
N PRO A 28 3.85 13.97 -6.30
CA PRO A 28 4.69 13.46 -5.22
C PRO A 28 4.80 14.47 -4.07
N GLY A 29 4.58 14.01 -2.84
CA GLY A 29 4.63 14.82 -1.63
C GLY A 29 3.35 15.59 -1.29
N SER A 30 2.28 15.48 -2.09
CA SER A 30 0.95 15.97 -1.72
C SER A 30 0.23 15.04 -0.75
N GLN A 31 -0.74 15.57 -0.01
CA GLN A 31 -1.57 14.78 0.91
C GLN A 31 -2.34 13.68 0.16
N GLU A 32 -2.87 14.00 -1.01
CA GLU A 32 -3.58 13.08 -1.90
C GLU A 32 -2.69 11.89 -2.31
N SER A 33 -1.41 12.16 -2.59
CA SER A 33 -0.44 11.10 -2.87
C SER A 33 -0.16 10.25 -1.62
N ALA A 34 -0.15 10.84 -0.42
CA ALA A 34 0.07 10.09 0.81
C ALA A 34 -1.13 9.19 1.13
N ASP A 35 -2.36 9.69 0.99
CA ASP A 35 -3.58 8.89 1.15
C ASP A 35 -3.64 7.74 0.14
N TRP A 36 -3.32 8.00 -1.14
CA TRP A 36 -3.25 6.96 -2.16
C TRP A 36 -2.21 5.89 -1.86
N LEU A 37 -1.00 6.30 -1.44
CA LEU A 37 0.05 5.34 -1.08
C LEU A 37 -0.34 4.49 0.13
N ALA A 38 -0.99 5.09 1.13
CA ALA A 38 -1.47 4.37 2.30
C ALA A 38 -2.52 3.29 1.95
N GLY A 39 -3.35 3.54 0.93
CA GLY A 39 -4.27 2.54 0.39
C GLY A 39 -3.56 1.50 -0.46
N PHE A 40 -2.60 1.91 -1.29
CA PHE A 40 -1.83 1.01 -2.16
C PHE A 40 -1.02 -0.02 -1.37
N THR A 41 -0.56 0.33 -0.16
CA THR A 41 0.19 -0.56 0.72
C THR A 41 -0.67 -1.22 1.81
N VAL A 42 -2.00 -1.03 1.82
CA VAL A 42 -2.87 -1.52 2.91
C VAL A 42 -2.89 -3.05 3.00
N ASP A 43 -2.89 -3.72 1.85
CA ASP A 43 -2.95 -5.17 1.73
C ASP A 43 -1.55 -5.78 1.57
N GLU A 44 -0.49 -4.98 1.72
CA GLU A 44 0.84 -5.56 1.90
C GLU A 44 0.82 -6.22 3.29
N PRO A 45 0.87 -7.57 3.37
CA PRO A 45 1.03 -8.19 4.66
C PRO A 45 2.27 -7.55 5.28
N GLU A 46 2.12 -7.01 6.50
CA GLU A 46 3.27 -6.64 7.31
C GLU A 46 4.28 -7.76 7.10
N GLN A 47 5.46 -7.39 6.64
CA GLN A 47 6.54 -8.32 6.36
C GLN A 47 7.01 -8.93 7.70
N ASN A 48 6.14 -9.67 8.41
CA ASN A 48 6.49 -10.89 9.09
C ASN A 48 6.95 -11.84 7.99
N VAL A 49 8.10 -11.55 7.42
CA VAL A 49 9.06 -12.58 7.07
C VAL A 49 9.21 -13.38 8.35
N ASP A 50 8.36 -14.40 8.48
CA ASP A 50 8.71 -15.66 9.12
C ASP A 50 9.97 -16.11 8.37
N ARG A 51 11.09 -15.50 8.76
CA ARG A 51 12.40 -15.98 8.37
C ARG A 51 12.36 -17.42 8.88
N PRO A 52 12.46 -18.45 8.03
CA PRO A 52 12.73 -19.76 8.57
C PRO A 52 14.01 -19.57 9.39
N GLU A 53 13.91 -19.66 10.72
CA GLU A 53 15.08 -19.89 11.55
C GLU A 53 15.81 -21.04 10.87
N PRO A 54 17.09 -20.89 10.48
CA PRO A 54 17.85 -22.00 9.97
C PRO A 54 17.80 -23.09 11.04
N GLY A 55 17.02 -24.12 10.79
CA GLY A 55 17.08 -25.34 11.57
C GLY A 55 18.45 -25.94 11.33
N GLU A 56 19.34 -25.75 12.30
CA GLU A 56 20.62 -26.43 12.46
C GLU A 56 20.82 -26.48 13.98
N GLY A 57 20.89 -27.59 14.70
CA GLY A 57 21.08 -29.01 14.42
C GLY A 57 21.55 -29.61 15.74
#